data_AF-A0A1I4CLZ9-F1
#
_entry.id   AF-A0A1I4CLZ9-F1
#
_cell.length_a   1.000
_cell.length_b   1.000
_cell.length_c   1.000
_cell.angle_alpha   90.00
_cell.angle_beta   90.00
_cell.angle_gamma   90.00
#
_symmetry.space_group_name_H-M   'P 1'
#
loop_
_entity.id
_entity.type
_entity.pdbx_description
1 polymer ?
#
loop_
_entity_poly.entity_id
_entity_poly.type
_entity_poly.pdbx_seq_one_letter_code
_entity_poly.pdbx_strand_id
1 'polypeptide(L)'
;MDFILRFILVDIPEAFLLLTIALALFNHSVFEKWKAALSFAIIVSIPGELLSYLEVSYQPKVLLMYLVYVLFFLFLYRYNILKSVFMGMAAICAMILSESLVIMIYNSQQIYFEQMLSTTIQTITIRSFYLGNFALLALCLRISKFDITRLLPQNRYNRYLFLLVLVGSIEFLLILFLNTSFILRDNNTSSMIMYSLKSQMIIQILILALFIIIVILFRIYLNLTINRVEEETGTPYLSSIHDLMTAIRSIKHDCLNHYTAINGFLKKGYVDLAKEYVEQLLQETVSGEKKMDTSSQALENIKNPAVSSLLQSKMEVCYAERISLSMNITTVNQFSQIKTYDLIKVLGNLFDNAIRATSYELEENRFIRVEWGHSENEQYLMIENSGPTIPKDKLSAIFQSGYSTKKDGDGGLGLVIVKTVTDRYGGKIHVRSEDGVTRFRISFLAR
;
A
#
# COMPACT_ATOMS: atom_id res chain seq x y z
N MET A 1 57.02 26.23 -1.95
CA MET A 1 56.04 26.69 -0.95
C MET A 1 56.31 25.89 0.30
N ASP A 2 56.57 26.53 1.44
CA ASP A 2 56.90 25.82 2.69
C ASP A 2 55.81 24.78 2.98
N PHE A 3 56.22 23.53 3.19
CA PHE A 3 55.36 22.38 3.50
C PHE A 3 54.22 22.75 4.45
N ILE A 4 54.54 23.52 5.49
CA ILE A 4 53.62 24.00 6.52
C ILE A 4 52.52 24.89 5.92
N LEU A 5 52.86 25.80 5.02
CA LEU A 5 51.92 26.74 4.43
C LEU A 5 50.94 26.03 3.49
N ARG A 6 51.43 25.05 2.71
CA ARG A 6 50.57 24.19 1.88
C ARG A 6 49.61 23.36 2.73
N PHE A 7 50.14 22.70 3.76
CA PHE A 7 49.38 21.82 4.63
C PHE A 7 48.24 22.56 5.32
N ILE A 8 48.52 23.76 5.84
CA ILE A 8 47.54 24.56 6.57
C ILE A 8 46.51 25.22 5.65
N LEU A 9 46.93 25.75 4.49
CA LEU A 9 46.05 26.54 3.63
C LEU A 9 45.28 25.73 2.59
N VAL A 10 45.68 24.49 2.33
CA VAL A 10 45.08 23.65 1.28
C VAL A 10 44.58 22.34 1.85
N ASP A 11 45.48 21.54 2.42
CA ASP A 11 45.15 20.14 2.73
C ASP A 11 44.15 20.02 3.89
N ILE A 12 44.26 20.88 4.92
CA ILE A 12 43.29 20.94 6.03
C ILE A 12 41.92 21.45 5.56
N PRO A 13 41.80 22.60 4.87
CA PRO A 13 40.53 23.07 4.31
C PRO A 13 39.87 22.06 3.37
N GLU A 14 40.64 21.37 2.54
CA GLU A 14 40.15 20.32 1.65
C GLU A 14 39.50 19.18 2.44
N ALA A 15 40.22 18.59 3.40
CA ALA A 15 39.68 17.51 4.22
C ALA A 15 38.43 17.95 5.02
N PHE A 16 38.41 19.20 5.48
CA PHE A 16 37.25 19.77 6.17
C PHE A 16 36.04 19.95 5.25
N LEU A 17 36.23 20.44 4.03
CA LEU A 17 35.15 20.62 3.07
C LEU A 17 34.62 19.28 2.55
N LEU A 18 35.49 18.30 2.33
CA LEU A 18 35.09 16.93 1.96
C LEU A 18 34.27 16.27 3.08
N LEU A 19 34.66 16.46 4.34
CA LEU A 19 33.85 16.06 5.50
C LEU A 19 32.50 16.76 5.49
N THR A 20 32.48 18.05 5.16
CA THR A 20 31.25 18.85 5.09
C THR A 20 30.28 18.31 4.06
N ILE A 21 30.77 17.97 2.87
CA ILE A 21 29.97 17.34 1.80
C ILE A 21 29.43 15.99 2.26
N ALA A 22 30.28 15.15 2.85
CA ALA A 22 29.89 13.82 3.32
C ALA A 22 28.81 13.87 4.41
N LEU A 23 28.92 14.80 5.37
CA LEU A 23 27.91 15.00 6.43
C LEU A 23 26.63 15.66 5.90
N ALA A 24 26.75 16.60 4.96
CA ALA A 24 25.61 17.29 4.37
C ALA A 24 24.66 16.35 3.63
N LEU A 25 25.16 15.25 3.04
CA LEU A 25 24.33 14.22 2.40
C LEU A 25 23.40 13.48 3.36
N PHE A 26 23.72 13.48 4.65
CA PHE A 26 22.90 12.90 5.73
C PHE A 26 22.23 14.01 6.56
N ASN A 27 22.15 15.23 6.02
CA ASN A 27 21.60 16.41 6.68
C ASN A 27 22.26 16.77 8.02
N HIS A 28 23.44 16.23 8.33
CA HIS A 28 24.20 16.55 9.53
C HIS A 28 25.03 17.81 9.33
N SER A 29 25.13 18.65 10.36
CA SER A 29 26.04 19.79 10.33
C SER A 29 27.42 19.41 10.86
N VAL A 30 28.46 19.88 10.19
CA VAL A 30 29.85 19.80 10.69
C VAL A 30 30.02 20.58 12.00
N PHE A 31 29.23 21.64 12.18
CA PHE A 31 29.29 22.49 13.37
C PHE A 31 28.72 21.82 14.63
N GLU A 32 27.93 20.75 14.49
CA GLU A 32 27.45 19.97 15.65
C GLU A 32 28.62 19.36 16.45
N LYS A 33 29.70 18.96 15.77
CA LYS A 33 30.91 18.39 16.38
C LYS A 33 32.18 19.04 15.84
N TRP A 34 32.26 20.37 15.92
CA TRP A 34 33.35 21.14 15.31
C TRP A 34 34.77 20.68 15.73
N LYS A 35 34.97 20.26 16.99
CA LYS A 35 36.26 19.72 17.47
C LYS A 35 36.63 18.40 16.78
N ALA A 36 35.64 17.51 16.60
CA ALA A 36 35.83 16.23 15.92
C ALA A 36 36.09 16.44 14.42
N ALA A 37 35.43 17.43 13.82
CA ALA A 37 35.65 17.83 12.44
C ALA A 37 37.06 18.40 12.21
N LEU A 38 37.55 19.24 13.14
CA LEU A 38 38.91 19.77 13.07
C LEU A 38 39.96 18.67 13.26
N SER A 39 39.76 17.75 14.21
CA SER A 39 40.65 16.60 14.36
C SER A 39 40.63 15.69 13.14
N PHE A 40 39.46 15.51 12.53
CA PHE A 40 39.34 14.74 11.30
C PHE A 40 40.14 15.39 10.17
N ALA A 41 39.97 16.70 9.95
CA ALA A 41 40.67 17.41 8.90
C ALA A 41 42.19 17.28 9.06
N ILE A 42 42.73 17.55 10.25
CA ILE A 42 44.18 17.45 10.52
C ILE A 42 44.69 16.02 10.28
N ILE A 43 43.99 15.02 10.82
CA ILE A 43 44.49 13.63 10.77
C ILE A 43 44.36 13.05 9.35
N VAL A 44 43.31 13.38 8.59
CA VAL A 44 43.10 12.89 7.22
C VAL A 44 44.05 13.56 6.23
N SER A 45 44.47 14.81 6.47
CA SER A 45 45.46 15.49 5.62
C SER A 45 46.86 14.86 5.71
N ILE A 46 47.23 14.22 6.83
CA ILE A 46 48.56 13.61 7.03
C ILE A 46 48.84 12.47 6.02
N PRO A 47 47.96 11.44 5.87
CA PRO A 47 48.14 10.41 4.85
C PRO A 47 48.26 10.97 3.44
N GLY A 48 47.45 11.97 3.09
CA GLY A 48 47.46 12.58 1.76
C GLY A 48 48.81 13.19 1.39
N GLU A 49 49.43 13.89 2.34
CA GLU A 49 50.74 14.51 2.16
C GLU A 49 51.88 13.48 2.24
N LEU A 50 51.79 12.50 3.16
CA LEU A 50 52.75 11.39 3.24
C LEU A 50 52.83 10.61 1.92
N LEU A 51 51.68 10.31 1.31
CA LEU A 51 51.63 9.63 0.01
C LEU A 51 52.20 10.48 -1.13
N SER A 52 52.03 11.81 -1.04
CA SER A 52 52.62 12.74 -2.01
C SER A 52 54.14 12.80 -1.87
N TYR A 53 54.65 12.76 -0.63
CA TYR A 53 56.08 12.71 -0.35
C TYR A 53 56.73 11.40 -0.81
N LEU A 54 56.01 10.28 -0.71
CA LEU A 54 56.44 8.97 -1.18
C LEU A 54 56.28 8.79 -2.71
N GLU A 55 55.90 9.85 -3.44
CA GLU A 55 55.67 9.85 -4.89
C GLU A 55 54.73 8.72 -5.37
N VAL A 56 53.75 8.36 -4.52
CA VAL A 56 52.79 7.31 -4.84
C VAL A 56 51.93 7.77 -6.01
N SER A 57 51.80 6.90 -7.03
CA SER A 57 50.93 7.14 -8.17
C SER A 57 49.51 7.52 -7.74
N TYR A 58 48.89 8.43 -8.52
CA TYR A 58 47.58 9.02 -8.21
C TYR A 58 46.50 7.99 -7.86
N GLN A 59 46.41 6.90 -8.63
CA GLN A 59 45.39 5.87 -8.47
C GLN A 59 45.46 5.09 -7.14
N PRO A 60 46.60 4.47 -6.76
CA PRO A 60 46.78 3.92 -5.41
C PRO A 60 46.54 4.93 -4.29
N LYS A 61 46.92 6.20 -4.50
CA LYS A 61 46.67 7.27 -3.53
C LYS A 61 45.18 7.48 -3.29
N VAL A 62 44.35 7.54 -4.34
CA VAL A 62 42.88 7.64 -4.22
C VAL A 62 42.29 6.47 -3.44
N LEU A 63 42.71 5.23 -3.74
CA LEU A 63 42.22 4.04 -3.04
C LEU A 63 42.61 4.02 -1.56
N LEU A 64 43.84 4.43 -1.22
CA LEU A 64 44.25 4.50 0.18
C LEU A 64 43.48 5.61 0.91
N MET A 65 43.29 6.77 0.28
CA MET A 65 42.48 7.85 0.85
C MET A 65 41.03 7.41 1.06
N TYR A 66 40.45 6.59 0.17
CA TYR A 66 39.11 6.01 0.35
C TYR A 66 39.02 5.21 1.64
N LEU A 67 39.98 4.29 1.84
CA LEU A 67 40.04 3.46 3.03
C LEU A 67 40.22 4.30 4.29
N VAL A 68 41.08 5.32 4.23
CA VAL A 68 41.26 6.30 5.32
C VAL A 68 39.92 6.96 5.65
N TYR A 69 39.22 7.54 4.67
CA TYR A 69 37.89 8.16 4.87
C TYR A 69 36.91 7.19 5.54
N VAL A 70 36.77 5.98 5.02
CA VAL A 70 35.84 4.97 5.55
C VAL A 70 36.18 4.59 6.99
N LEU A 71 37.47 4.34 7.30
CA LEU A 71 37.92 4.00 8.65
C LEU A 71 37.66 5.14 9.63
N PHE A 72 37.90 6.40 9.23
CA PHE A 72 37.61 7.55 10.08
C PHE A 72 36.13 7.72 10.39
N PHE A 73 35.24 7.54 9.39
CA PHE A 73 33.80 7.55 9.65
C PHE A 73 33.36 6.43 10.59
N LEU A 74 34.01 5.26 10.51
CA LEU A 74 33.76 4.11 11.38
C LEU A 74 34.23 4.35 12.83
N PHE A 75 35.45 4.83 13.04
CA PHE A 75 36.05 4.93 14.37
C PHE A 75 35.74 6.25 15.08
N LEU A 76 35.83 7.39 14.37
CA LEU A 76 35.71 8.73 14.99
C LEU A 76 34.24 9.15 15.15
N TYR A 77 33.41 8.88 14.13
CA TYR A 77 31.99 9.21 14.16
C TYR A 77 31.08 8.06 14.59
N ARG A 78 31.61 6.83 14.69
CA ARG A 78 30.87 5.61 15.08
C ARG A 78 29.64 5.33 14.20
N TYR A 79 29.74 5.66 12.91
CA TYR A 79 28.71 5.29 11.95
C TYR A 79 28.78 3.81 11.58
N ASN A 80 27.64 3.23 11.22
CA ASN A 80 27.58 1.87 10.70
C ASN A 80 28.36 1.79 9.37
N ILE A 81 28.95 0.62 9.11
CA ILE A 81 29.81 0.39 7.94
C ILE A 81 29.20 0.85 6.60
N LEU A 82 27.89 0.65 6.40
CA LEU A 82 27.19 1.07 5.19
C LEU A 82 27.17 2.60 5.01
N LYS A 83 26.93 3.34 6.11
CA LYS A 83 26.98 4.81 6.09
C LYS A 83 28.41 5.30 5.86
N SER A 84 29.39 4.69 6.52
CA SER A 84 30.81 5.05 6.36
C SER A 84 31.33 4.83 4.94
N VAL A 85 30.98 3.70 4.32
CA VAL A 85 31.29 3.38 2.91
C VAL A 85 30.70 4.45 1.98
N PHE A 86 29.41 4.78 2.17
CA PHE A 86 28.74 5.78 1.36
C PHE A 86 29.34 7.19 1.53
N MET A 87 29.63 7.59 2.77
CA MET A 87 30.28 8.88 3.07
C MET A 87 31.68 8.99 2.47
N GLY A 88 32.49 7.92 2.57
CA GLY A 88 33.82 7.87 1.95
C GLY A 88 33.75 7.93 0.42
N MET A 89 32.77 7.26 -0.17
CA MET A 89 32.53 7.29 -1.62
C MET A 89 32.18 8.71 -2.05
N ALA A 90 31.20 9.36 -1.39
CA ALA A 90 30.81 10.72 -1.70
C ALA A 90 31.96 11.73 -1.62
N ALA A 91 32.83 11.62 -0.62
CA ALA A 91 34.02 12.47 -0.49
C ALA A 91 34.94 12.31 -1.71
N ILE A 92 35.23 11.08 -2.13
CA ILE A 92 36.07 10.84 -3.31
C ILE A 92 35.38 11.23 -4.62
N CYS A 93 34.08 10.99 -4.74
CA CYS A 93 33.30 11.48 -5.88
C CYS A 93 33.48 12.98 -6.05
N ALA A 94 33.27 13.73 -4.96
CA ALA A 94 33.41 15.18 -4.97
C ALA A 94 34.83 15.58 -5.36
N MET A 95 35.84 14.93 -4.77
CA MET A 95 37.25 15.18 -5.06
C MET A 95 37.57 15.03 -6.55
N ILE A 96 37.28 13.86 -7.13
CA ILE A 96 37.63 13.56 -8.53
C ILE A 96 36.80 14.40 -9.51
N LEU A 97 35.52 14.62 -9.23
CA LEU A 97 34.68 15.49 -10.05
C LEU A 97 35.21 16.92 -10.06
N SER A 98 35.60 17.45 -8.89
CA SER A 98 36.18 18.78 -8.78
C SER A 98 37.51 18.85 -9.54
N GLU A 99 38.42 17.89 -9.36
CA GLU A 99 39.69 17.84 -10.12
C GLU A 99 39.46 17.77 -11.63
N SER A 100 38.51 16.93 -12.08
CA SER A 100 38.18 16.76 -13.49
C SER A 100 37.60 18.04 -14.09
N LEU A 101 36.73 18.75 -13.36
CA LEU A 101 36.20 20.06 -13.76
C LEU A 101 37.29 21.11 -13.89
N VAL A 102 38.22 21.16 -12.93
CA VAL A 102 39.37 22.06 -12.98
C VAL A 102 40.20 21.77 -14.22
N ILE A 103 40.62 20.51 -14.43
CA ILE A 103 41.44 20.13 -15.59
C ILE A 103 40.71 20.48 -16.89
N MET A 104 39.41 20.20 -17.01
CA MET A 104 38.62 20.51 -18.19
C MET A 104 38.58 22.01 -18.50
N ILE A 105 38.39 22.87 -17.49
CA ILE A 105 38.35 24.33 -17.67
C ILE A 105 39.70 24.86 -18.17
N TYR A 106 40.80 24.42 -17.57
CA TYR A 106 42.13 24.88 -17.99
C TYR A 106 42.53 24.31 -19.36
N ASN A 107 42.18 23.06 -19.66
CA ASN A 107 42.37 22.48 -21.00
C ASN A 107 41.59 23.25 -22.06
N SER A 108 40.40 23.77 -21.76
CA SER A 108 39.64 24.64 -22.69
C SER A 108 40.39 25.93 -23.05
N GLN A 109 41.28 26.39 -22.16
CA GLN A 109 42.15 27.55 -22.35
C GLN A 109 43.51 27.19 -22.96
N GLN A 110 43.70 25.93 -23.41
CA GLN A 110 44.97 25.40 -23.93
C GLN A 110 46.11 25.42 -22.90
N ILE A 111 45.79 25.46 -21.60
CA ILE A 111 46.77 25.37 -20.51
C ILE A 111 46.88 23.90 -20.13
N TYR A 112 48.00 23.27 -20.47
CA TYR A 112 48.25 21.86 -20.16
C TYR A 112 48.81 21.68 -18.74
N PHE A 113 48.73 20.46 -18.22
CA PHE A 113 49.09 20.10 -16.85
C PHE A 113 50.50 20.57 -16.41
N GLU A 114 51.51 20.49 -17.27
CA GLU A 114 52.86 20.96 -16.94
C GLU A 114 52.93 22.49 -16.72
N GLN A 115 52.13 23.24 -17.49
CA GLN A 115 52.04 24.70 -17.35
C GLN A 115 51.24 25.09 -16.11
N MET A 116 50.28 24.27 -15.68
CA MET A 116 49.48 24.51 -14.46
C MET A 116 50.34 24.55 -13.19
N LEU A 117 51.42 23.77 -13.15
CA LEU A 117 52.33 23.68 -11.99
C LEU A 117 53.58 24.56 -12.14
N SER A 118 53.71 25.31 -13.23
CA SER A 118 54.95 26.02 -13.58
C SER A 118 55.23 27.24 -12.71
N THR A 119 54.19 27.94 -12.23
CA THR A 119 54.34 29.11 -11.36
C THR A 119 53.59 28.94 -10.03
N THR A 120 54.14 29.51 -8.96
CA THR A 120 53.51 29.48 -7.63
C THR A 120 52.14 30.15 -7.63
N ILE A 121 51.97 31.22 -8.42
CA ILE A 121 50.71 31.96 -8.55
C ILE A 121 49.64 31.08 -9.20
N GLN A 122 49.94 30.43 -10.33
CA GLN A 122 48.98 29.52 -10.99
C GLN A 122 48.59 28.36 -10.07
N THR A 123 49.55 27.79 -9.35
CA THR A 123 49.27 26.71 -8.39
C THR A 123 48.29 27.15 -7.30
N ILE A 124 48.46 28.36 -6.75
CA ILE A 124 47.55 28.92 -5.74
C ILE A 124 46.16 29.18 -6.33
N THR A 125 46.09 29.76 -7.53
CA THR A 125 44.82 30.06 -8.21
C THR A 125 44.02 28.78 -8.47
N ILE A 126 44.67 27.74 -8.98
CA ILE A 126 44.06 26.43 -9.25
C ILE A 126 43.49 25.82 -7.97
N ARG A 127 44.28 25.81 -6.89
CA ARG A 127 43.85 25.24 -5.60
C ARG A 127 42.74 26.04 -4.94
N SER A 128 42.77 27.36 -5.07
CA SER A 128 41.69 28.23 -4.56
C SER A 128 40.38 27.97 -5.31
N PHE A 129 40.45 27.81 -6.64
CA PHE A 129 39.29 27.47 -7.45
C PHE A 129 38.75 26.07 -7.10
N TYR A 130 39.63 25.09 -6.92
CA TYR A 130 39.30 23.74 -6.46
C TYR A 130 38.58 23.72 -5.10
N LEU A 131 39.09 24.44 -4.09
CA LEU A 131 38.43 24.59 -2.79
C LEU A 131 37.08 25.32 -2.92
N GLY A 132 36.98 26.29 -3.82
CA GLY A 132 35.75 27.00 -4.14
C GLY A 132 34.64 26.06 -4.64
N ASN A 133 34.97 25.09 -5.50
CA ASN A 133 34.02 24.07 -5.97
C ASN A 133 33.46 23.24 -4.82
N PHE A 134 34.30 22.85 -3.85
CA PHE A 134 33.82 22.13 -2.68
C PHE A 134 32.92 22.98 -1.78
N ALA A 135 33.29 24.24 -1.55
CA ALA A 135 32.48 25.15 -0.76
C ALA A 135 31.09 25.36 -1.39
N LEU A 136 31.04 25.52 -2.72
CA LEU A 136 29.79 25.65 -3.47
C LEU A 136 28.95 24.37 -3.39
N LEU A 137 29.56 23.20 -3.60
CA LEU A 137 28.87 21.91 -3.50
C LEU A 137 28.31 21.69 -2.08
N ALA A 138 29.11 21.95 -1.05
CA ALA A 138 28.70 21.87 0.35
C ALA A 138 27.52 22.80 0.65
N LEU A 139 27.56 24.04 0.14
CA LEU A 139 26.51 25.04 0.32
C LEU A 139 25.22 24.64 -0.40
N CYS A 140 25.30 24.14 -1.64
CA CYS A 140 24.15 23.62 -2.39
C CYS A 140 23.48 22.45 -1.66
N LEU A 141 24.26 21.48 -1.17
CA LEU A 141 23.75 20.35 -0.39
C LEU A 141 23.10 20.81 0.92
N ARG A 142 23.66 21.83 1.57
CA ARG A 142 23.11 22.37 2.82
C ARG A 142 21.81 23.14 2.62
N ILE A 143 21.72 23.98 1.57
CA ILE A 143 20.50 24.74 1.25
C ILE A 143 19.36 23.78 0.87
N SER A 144 19.66 22.75 0.08
CA SER A 144 18.66 21.76 -0.35
C SER A 144 18.17 20.85 0.78
N LYS A 145 18.79 20.87 1.97
CA LYS A 145 18.48 19.97 3.10
C LYS A 145 18.39 18.51 2.66
N PHE A 146 19.31 18.11 1.78
CA PHE A 146 19.33 16.77 1.22
C PHE A 146 19.58 15.73 2.32
N ASP A 147 18.76 14.68 2.35
CA ASP A 147 18.88 13.61 3.34
C ASP A 147 18.70 12.26 2.67
N ILE A 148 19.82 11.58 2.43
CA ILE A 148 19.82 10.27 1.78
C ILE A 148 19.21 9.18 2.65
N THR A 149 19.11 9.38 3.98
CA THR A 149 18.50 8.39 4.86
C THR A 149 17.01 8.21 4.61
N ARG A 150 16.36 9.18 3.97
CA ARG A 150 14.97 9.05 3.50
C ARG A 150 14.82 8.06 2.36
N LEU A 151 15.88 7.85 1.58
CA LEU A 151 15.91 6.90 0.46
C LEU A 151 16.35 5.50 0.91
N LEU A 152 16.97 5.38 2.08
CA LEU A 152 17.43 4.11 2.63
C LEU A 152 16.39 3.54 3.59
N PRO A 153 15.94 2.28 3.42
CA PRO A 153 14.96 1.67 4.31
C PRO A 153 15.51 1.62 5.74
N GLN A 154 14.74 2.14 6.70
CA GLN A 154 15.15 2.22 8.12
C GLN A 154 15.06 0.87 8.86
N ASN A 155 14.50 -0.16 8.25
CA ASN A 155 14.24 -1.44 8.91
C ASN A 155 15.28 -2.53 8.56
N ARG A 156 15.71 -3.26 9.60
CA ARG A 156 16.65 -4.40 9.69
C ARG A 156 17.73 -4.53 8.60
N TYR A 157 18.96 -4.74 9.07
CA TYR A 157 20.13 -5.04 8.24
C TYR A 157 19.84 -6.09 7.14
N ASN A 158 19.72 -5.65 5.89
CA ASN A 158 19.60 -6.53 4.74
C ASN A 158 21.00 -6.75 4.13
N ARG A 159 21.54 -7.96 4.31
CA ARG A 159 22.88 -8.33 3.82
C ARG A 159 23.05 -8.10 2.31
N TYR A 160 21.98 -8.21 1.53
CA TYR A 160 22.03 -8.00 0.07
C TYR A 160 22.06 -6.53 -0.29
N LEU A 161 21.35 -5.68 0.46
CA LEU A 161 21.48 -4.22 0.31
C LEU A 161 22.91 -3.77 0.64
N PHE A 162 23.49 -4.34 1.71
CA PHE A 162 24.89 -4.08 2.06
C PHE A 162 25.87 -4.51 0.95
N LEU A 163 25.73 -5.74 0.44
CA LEU A 163 26.54 -6.24 -0.67
C LEU A 163 26.37 -5.38 -1.92
N LEU A 164 25.15 -4.95 -2.24
CA LEU A 164 24.87 -4.10 -3.40
C LEU A 164 25.56 -2.73 -3.28
N VAL A 165 25.49 -2.08 -2.11
CA VAL A 165 26.19 -0.81 -1.87
C VAL A 165 27.70 -0.99 -1.96
N LEU A 166 28.24 -2.07 -1.40
CA LEU A 166 29.68 -2.34 -1.42
C LEU A 166 30.18 -2.60 -2.85
N VAL A 167 29.52 -3.48 -3.60
CA VAL A 167 29.88 -3.79 -5.01
C VAL A 167 29.71 -2.55 -5.88
N GLY A 168 28.63 -1.79 -5.71
CA GLY A 168 28.41 -0.53 -6.42
C GLY A 168 29.47 0.52 -6.11
N SER A 169 29.97 0.57 -4.87
CA SER A 169 31.07 1.47 -4.51
C SER A 169 32.37 1.09 -5.22
N ILE A 170 32.66 -0.21 -5.33
CA ILE A 170 33.84 -0.72 -6.05
C ILE A 170 33.73 -0.42 -7.54
N GLU A 171 32.59 -0.71 -8.16
CA GLU A 171 32.36 -0.42 -9.58
C GLU A 171 32.51 1.07 -9.87
N PHE A 172 31.93 1.92 -9.02
CA PHE A 172 32.04 3.36 -9.17
C PHE A 172 33.49 3.85 -9.05
N LEU A 173 34.27 3.34 -8.10
CA LEU A 173 35.70 3.64 -8.00
C LEU A 173 36.48 3.21 -9.25
N LEU A 174 36.12 2.09 -9.89
CA LEU A 174 36.73 1.66 -11.14
C LEU A 174 36.37 2.58 -12.31
N ILE A 175 35.13 3.09 -12.37
CA ILE A 175 34.72 4.08 -13.37
C ILE A 175 35.53 5.37 -13.21
N LEU A 176 35.69 5.85 -11.98
CA LEU A 176 36.53 7.03 -11.68
C LEU A 176 37.99 6.80 -12.07
N PHE A 177 38.53 5.61 -11.77
CA PHE A 177 39.88 5.22 -12.16
C PHE A 177 40.06 5.22 -13.68
N LEU A 178 39.07 4.71 -14.42
CA LEU A 178 39.08 4.71 -15.88
C LEU A 178 39.05 6.14 -16.44
N ASN A 179 38.22 7.01 -15.87
CA ASN A 179 38.11 8.41 -16.30
C ASN A 179 39.43 9.17 -16.07
N THR A 180 39.99 9.08 -14.86
CA THR A 180 41.28 9.73 -14.53
C THR A 180 42.44 9.17 -15.37
N SER A 181 42.44 7.87 -15.66
CA SER A 181 43.40 7.23 -16.58
C SER A 181 43.33 7.82 -18.00
N PHE A 182 42.14 8.15 -18.49
CA PHE A 182 41.95 8.78 -19.79
C PHE A 182 42.48 10.22 -19.81
N ILE A 183 42.11 11.03 -18.81
CA ILE A 183 42.54 12.44 -18.69
C ILE A 183 44.06 12.56 -18.57
N LEU A 184 44.70 11.69 -17.79
CA LEU A 184 46.16 11.73 -17.60
C LEU A 184 46.93 11.28 -18.85
N ARG A 185 46.39 10.34 -19.62
CA ARG A 185 46.99 9.87 -20.88
C ARG A 185 47.05 10.98 -21.93
N ASP A 186 46.00 11.78 -22.07
CA ASP A 186 45.95 12.88 -23.04
C ASP A 186 46.90 14.03 -22.69
N ASN A 187 47.32 14.13 -21.42
CA ASN A 187 48.22 15.17 -20.91
C ASN A 187 49.72 14.75 -20.90
N ASN A 188 50.12 13.76 -21.70
CA ASN A 188 51.52 13.38 -21.98
C ASN A 188 52.42 13.04 -20.77
N THR A 189 51.88 12.49 -19.68
CA THR A 189 52.72 11.92 -18.61
C THR A 189 53.39 10.63 -19.06
N SER A 190 54.70 10.49 -18.80
CA SER A 190 55.50 9.29 -19.06
C SER A 190 54.78 8.02 -18.64
N SER A 191 54.60 7.11 -19.61
CA SER A 191 53.76 5.92 -19.57
C SER A 191 54.02 5.01 -18.36
N MET A 192 53.21 5.14 -17.30
CA MET A 192 53.01 4.06 -16.35
C MET A 192 52.19 2.94 -17.03
N ILE A 193 52.58 1.68 -16.79
CA ILE A 193 51.94 0.47 -17.36
C ILE A 193 50.41 0.45 -17.13
N MET A 194 49.95 1.06 -16.02
CA MET A 194 48.54 1.19 -15.65
C MET A 194 47.70 2.05 -16.63
N TYR A 195 48.31 2.94 -17.42
CA TYR A 195 47.63 3.78 -18.42
C TYR A 195 47.66 3.19 -19.83
N SER A 196 48.18 1.96 -19.98
CA SER A 196 48.19 1.28 -21.28
C SER A 196 46.77 1.01 -21.77
N LEU A 197 46.58 0.97 -23.10
CA LEU A 197 45.32 0.54 -23.72
C LEU A 197 44.87 -0.84 -23.20
N LYS A 198 45.83 -1.75 -22.93
CA LYS A 198 45.54 -3.09 -22.41
C LYS A 198 44.96 -3.06 -20.99
N SER A 199 45.53 -2.28 -20.07
CA SER A 199 45.01 -2.16 -18.70
C SER A 199 43.64 -1.46 -18.67
N GLN A 200 43.42 -0.46 -19.53
CA GLN A 200 42.12 0.20 -19.68
C GLN A 200 41.03 -0.78 -20.15
N MET A 201 41.32 -1.64 -21.14
CA MET A 201 40.39 -2.68 -21.58
C MET A 201 40.06 -3.68 -20.47
N ILE A 202 41.04 -4.07 -19.65
CA ILE A 202 40.81 -4.96 -18.50
C ILE A 202 39.86 -4.32 -17.49
N ILE A 203 40.04 -3.03 -17.18
CA ILE A 203 39.18 -2.29 -16.24
C ILE A 203 37.76 -2.16 -16.80
N GLN A 204 37.60 -1.90 -18.10
CA GLN A 204 36.28 -1.86 -18.75
C GLN A 204 35.55 -3.20 -18.66
N ILE A 205 36.25 -4.32 -18.90
CA ILE A 205 35.68 -5.66 -18.75
C ILE A 205 35.29 -5.92 -17.28
N LEU A 206 36.11 -5.48 -16.32
CA LEU A 206 35.81 -5.62 -14.90
C LEU A 206 34.58 -4.81 -14.48
N ILE A 207 34.43 -3.57 -14.97
CA ILE A 207 33.23 -2.74 -14.75
C ILE A 207 32.00 -3.47 -15.29
N LEU A 208 32.05 -3.97 -16.53
CA LEU A 208 30.93 -4.71 -17.12
C LEU A 208 30.57 -5.98 -16.32
N ALA A 209 31.57 -6.71 -15.83
CA ALA A 209 31.36 -7.89 -14.99
C ALA A 209 30.69 -7.53 -13.65
N LEU A 210 31.13 -6.44 -13.00
CA LEU A 210 30.54 -5.95 -11.76
C LEU A 210 29.10 -5.45 -11.97
N PHE A 211 28.82 -4.78 -13.10
CA PHE A 211 27.47 -4.37 -13.46
C PHE A 211 26.51 -5.55 -13.49
N ILE A 212 26.91 -6.67 -14.12
CA ILE A 212 26.10 -7.90 -14.16
C ILE A 212 25.86 -8.43 -12.74
N ILE A 213 26.88 -8.43 -11.88
CA ILE A 213 26.75 -8.85 -10.47
C ILE A 213 25.75 -7.95 -9.72
N ILE A 214 25.80 -6.63 -9.93
CA ILE A 214 24.84 -5.69 -9.31
C ILE A 214 23.42 -5.99 -9.77
N VAL A 215 23.19 -6.22 -11.06
CA VAL A 215 21.86 -6.57 -11.58
C VAL A 215 21.33 -7.85 -10.92
N ILE A 216 22.17 -8.87 -10.77
CA ILE A 216 21.81 -10.12 -10.09
C ILE A 216 21.49 -9.87 -8.61
N LEU A 217 22.35 -9.13 -7.90
CA LEU A 217 22.13 -8.79 -6.48
C LEU A 217 20.87 -7.95 -6.28
N PHE A 218 20.61 -7.01 -7.18
CA PHE A 218 19.41 -6.17 -7.14
C PHE A 218 18.15 -7.00 -7.36
N ARG A 219 18.16 -7.95 -8.31
CA ARG A 219 17.04 -8.88 -8.51
C ARG A 219 16.79 -9.74 -7.27
N ILE A 220 17.86 -10.27 -6.65
CA ILE A 220 17.75 -11.06 -5.42
C ILE A 220 17.17 -10.19 -4.29
N TYR A 221 17.65 -8.96 -4.14
CA TYR A 221 17.14 -8.01 -3.15
C TYR A 221 15.65 -7.72 -3.35
N LEU A 222 15.22 -7.45 -4.59
CA LEU A 222 13.81 -7.21 -4.93
C LEU A 222 12.95 -8.43 -4.62
N ASN A 223 13.35 -9.62 -5.07
CA ASN A 223 12.58 -10.85 -4.83
C ASN A 223 12.42 -11.12 -3.33
N LEU A 224 13.48 -10.96 -2.53
CA LEU A 224 13.39 -11.14 -1.07
C LEU A 224 12.50 -10.09 -0.41
N THR A 225 12.51 -8.86 -0.92
CA THR A 225 11.67 -7.79 -0.39
C THR A 225 10.20 -8.03 -0.74
N ILE A 226 9.91 -8.44 -1.97
CA ILE A 226 8.55 -8.79 -2.42
C ILE A 226 8.03 -9.98 -1.62
N ASN A 227 8.78 -11.09 -1.56
CA ASN A 227 8.38 -12.28 -0.80
C ASN A 227 8.10 -11.95 0.67
N ARG A 228 8.89 -11.04 1.27
CA ARG A 228 8.65 -10.60 2.64
C ARG A 228 7.34 -9.82 2.78
N VAL A 229 7.06 -8.91 1.86
CA VAL A 229 5.78 -8.17 1.86
C VAL A 229 4.62 -9.14 1.65
N GLU A 230 4.76 -10.10 0.74
CA GLU A 230 3.76 -11.16 0.50
C GLU A 230 3.56 -12.06 1.71
N GLU A 231 4.61 -12.42 2.45
CA GLU A 231 4.49 -13.18 3.70
C GLU A 231 3.79 -12.36 4.80
N GLU A 232 4.19 -11.09 4.98
CA GLU A 232 3.61 -10.20 6.00
C GLU A 232 2.14 -9.83 5.70
N THR A 233 1.75 -9.73 4.43
CA THR A 233 0.39 -9.32 4.01
C THR A 233 -0.52 -10.49 3.63
N GLY A 234 0.02 -11.54 3.03
CA GLY A 234 -0.72 -12.68 2.50
C GLY A 234 -1.08 -13.73 3.55
N THR A 235 -0.20 -13.97 4.53
CA THR A 235 -0.44 -15.01 5.56
C THR A 235 -1.59 -14.67 6.51
N PRO A 236 -1.76 -13.43 7.02
CA PRO A 236 -2.87 -13.10 7.90
C PRO A 236 -4.20 -13.08 7.15
N TYR A 237 -4.20 -12.61 5.91
CA TYR A 237 -5.39 -12.55 5.06
C TYR A 237 -5.90 -13.94 4.69
N LEU A 238 -5.00 -14.86 4.30
CA LEU A 238 -5.37 -16.24 3.99
C LEU A 238 -5.83 -17.00 5.24
N SER A 239 -5.20 -16.78 6.40
CA SER A 239 -5.68 -17.34 7.68
C SER A 239 -7.09 -16.84 8.00
N SER A 240 -7.34 -15.54 7.89
CA SER A 240 -8.65 -14.94 8.17
C SER A 240 -9.74 -15.49 7.25
N ILE A 241 -9.45 -15.67 5.96
CA ILE A 241 -10.37 -16.31 5.01
C ILE A 241 -10.61 -17.78 5.39
N HIS A 242 -9.56 -18.49 5.80
CA HIS A 242 -9.68 -19.89 6.21
C HIS A 242 -10.56 -20.04 7.45
N ASP A 243 -10.38 -19.18 8.45
CA ASP A 243 -11.16 -19.16 9.68
C ASP A 243 -12.63 -18.83 9.40
N LEU A 244 -12.88 -17.85 8.54
CA LEU A 244 -14.23 -17.47 8.10
C LEU A 244 -14.90 -18.60 7.30
N MET A 245 -14.17 -19.26 6.39
CA MET A 245 -14.69 -20.44 5.68
C MET A 245 -14.98 -21.61 6.62
N THR A 246 -14.19 -21.78 7.68
CA THR A 246 -14.41 -22.82 8.70
C THR A 246 -15.67 -22.51 9.51
N ALA A 247 -15.87 -21.26 9.91
CA ALA A 247 -17.10 -20.81 10.57
C ALA A 247 -18.34 -21.01 9.67
N ILE A 248 -18.27 -20.63 8.38
CA ILE A 248 -19.37 -20.87 7.42
C ILE A 248 -19.67 -22.36 7.27
N ARG A 249 -18.63 -23.21 7.20
CA ARG A 249 -18.82 -24.67 7.11
C ARG A 249 -19.48 -25.21 8.37
N SER A 250 -19.12 -24.70 9.56
CA SER A 250 -19.76 -25.07 10.82
C SER A 250 -21.25 -24.69 10.81
N ILE A 251 -21.57 -23.42 10.51
CA ILE A 251 -22.96 -22.96 10.42
C ILE A 251 -23.76 -23.80 9.42
N LYS A 252 -23.19 -24.08 8.25
CA LYS A 252 -23.84 -24.92 7.24
C LYS A 252 -24.08 -26.33 7.75
N HIS A 253 -23.10 -26.92 8.43
CA HIS A 253 -23.22 -28.25 9.01
C HIS A 253 -24.33 -28.28 10.06
N ASP A 254 -24.38 -27.27 10.94
CA ASP A 254 -25.40 -27.15 11.97
C ASP A 254 -26.80 -26.96 11.35
N CYS A 255 -26.95 -26.06 10.37
CA CYS A 255 -28.21 -25.92 9.62
C CYS A 255 -28.64 -27.23 8.94
N LEU A 256 -27.71 -27.96 8.31
CA LEU A 256 -28.00 -29.25 7.69
C LEU A 256 -28.43 -30.29 8.72
N ASN A 257 -27.85 -30.29 9.92
CA ASN A 257 -28.27 -31.17 11.00
C ASN A 257 -29.69 -30.84 11.44
N HIS A 258 -30.02 -29.56 11.64
CA HIS A 258 -31.39 -29.12 11.96
C HIS A 258 -32.38 -29.52 10.86
N TYR A 259 -32.05 -29.29 9.59
CA TYR A 259 -32.90 -29.73 8.47
C TYR A 259 -33.03 -31.25 8.38
N THR A 260 -31.98 -31.99 8.68
CA THR A 260 -32.00 -33.46 8.68
C THR A 260 -32.87 -33.99 9.81
N ALA A 261 -32.79 -33.39 11.00
CA ALA A 261 -33.65 -33.72 12.14
C ALA A 261 -35.12 -33.44 11.80
N ILE A 262 -35.43 -32.23 11.30
CA ILE A 262 -36.78 -31.85 10.87
C ILE A 262 -37.31 -32.82 9.81
N ASN A 263 -36.52 -33.09 8.77
CA ASN A 263 -36.89 -34.03 7.71
C ASN A 263 -37.07 -35.47 8.25
N GLY A 264 -36.28 -35.86 9.26
CA GLY A 264 -36.41 -37.15 9.95
C GLY A 264 -37.73 -37.29 10.70
N PHE A 265 -38.13 -36.27 11.44
CA PHE A 265 -39.44 -36.22 12.11
C PHE A 265 -40.58 -36.26 11.10
N LEU A 266 -40.49 -35.46 10.03
CA LEU A 266 -41.51 -35.41 8.97
C LEU A 266 -41.66 -36.76 8.23
N LYS A 267 -40.54 -37.43 7.88
CA LYS A 267 -40.59 -38.74 7.21
C LYS A 267 -41.22 -39.83 8.06
N LYS A 268 -41.11 -39.75 9.39
CA LYS A 268 -41.72 -40.71 10.32
C LYS A 268 -43.16 -40.36 10.69
N GLY A 269 -43.70 -39.26 10.16
CA GLY A 269 -45.05 -38.78 10.48
C GLY A 269 -45.17 -38.10 11.85
N TYR A 270 -44.05 -37.80 12.53
CA TYR A 270 -44.03 -37.14 13.84
C TYR A 270 -44.09 -35.63 13.68
N VAL A 271 -45.22 -35.14 13.18
CA VAL A 271 -45.39 -33.71 12.85
C VAL A 271 -45.34 -32.82 14.09
N ASP A 272 -45.94 -33.26 15.21
CA ASP A 272 -45.97 -32.47 16.45
C ASP A 272 -44.57 -32.29 17.05
N LEU A 273 -43.74 -33.35 17.03
CA LEU A 273 -42.34 -33.28 17.49
C LEU A 273 -41.47 -32.42 16.57
N ALA A 274 -41.71 -32.45 15.26
CA ALA A 274 -41.03 -31.56 14.32
C ALA A 274 -41.36 -30.08 14.62
N LYS A 275 -42.63 -29.81 14.96
CA LYS A 275 -43.10 -28.47 15.29
C LYS A 275 -42.48 -27.97 16.60
N GLU A 276 -42.50 -28.78 17.65
CA GLU A 276 -41.89 -28.47 18.94
C GLU A 276 -40.39 -28.18 18.80
N TYR A 277 -39.68 -29.00 18.01
CA TYR A 277 -38.25 -28.80 17.74
C TYR A 277 -37.97 -27.47 17.02
N VAL A 278 -38.79 -27.10 16.03
CA VAL A 278 -38.65 -25.81 15.34
C VAL A 278 -38.98 -24.65 16.26
N GLU A 279 -40.02 -24.77 17.10
CA GLU A 279 -40.38 -23.75 18.09
C GLU A 279 -39.24 -23.51 19.09
N GLN A 280 -38.56 -24.57 19.56
CA GLN A 280 -37.37 -24.44 20.40
C GLN A 280 -36.22 -23.71 19.71
N LEU A 281 -35.92 -24.06 18.44
CA LEU A 281 -34.89 -23.37 17.65
C LEU A 281 -35.21 -21.87 17.45
N LEU A 282 -36.49 -21.53 17.31
CA LEU A 282 -36.93 -20.15 17.17
C LEU A 282 -36.87 -19.39 18.51
N GLN A 283 -37.23 -20.03 19.63
CA GLN A 283 -37.16 -19.43 20.97
C GLN A 283 -35.74 -19.07 21.41
N GLU A 284 -34.73 -19.86 21.02
CA GLU A 284 -33.31 -19.52 21.26
C GLU A 284 -32.89 -18.23 20.53
N THR A 285 -33.59 -17.82 19.46
CA THR A 285 -33.31 -16.59 18.71
C THR A 285 -34.18 -15.40 19.16
N VAL A 286 -35.32 -15.68 19.81
CA VAL A 286 -36.36 -14.69 20.13
C VAL A 286 -36.73 -14.80 21.61
N SER A 287 -35.82 -14.41 22.50
CA SER A 287 -36.05 -14.34 23.95
C SER A 287 -36.91 -13.11 24.35
N GLY A 288 -38.04 -12.91 23.68
CA GLY A 288 -38.95 -11.78 23.89
C GLY A 288 -40.40 -12.21 23.74
N GLU A 289 -40.85 -13.07 24.66
CA GLU A 289 -42.20 -13.62 24.64
C GLU A 289 -43.33 -12.60 24.92
N LYS A 290 -44.47 -12.90 24.29
CA LYS A 290 -45.86 -12.72 24.72
C LYS A 290 -46.64 -11.46 24.31
N LYS A 291 -47.77 -11.79 23.68
CA LYS A 291 -49.00 -11.04 23.36
C LYS A 291 -48.99 -10.28 22.04
N MET A 292 -49.65 -10.87 21.05
CA MET A 292 -50.33 -10.09 20.01
C MET A 292 -51.52 -10.87 19.43
N ASP A 293 -52.64 -10.86 20.15
CA ASP A 293 -53.92 -11.45 19.71
C ASP A 293 -54.61 -10.65 18.58
N THR A 294 -54.09 -9.48 18.20
CA THR A 294 -54.77 -8.56 17.27
C THR A 294 -54.35 -8.70 15.79
N SER A 295 -53.26 -9.42 15.50
CA SER A 295 -52.71 -9.55 14.14
C SER A 295 -53.23 -10.77 13.35
N SER A 296 -53.95 -11.67 14.02
CA SER A 296 -54.34 -12.97 13.47
C SER A 296 -55.35 -12.86 12.32
N GLN A 297 -56.23 -11.85 12.32
CA GLN A 297 -57.26 -11.69 11.29
C GLN A 297 -56.69 -11.33 9.91
N ALA A 298 -55.60 -10.56 9.83
CA ALA A 298 -55.01 -10.16 8.55
C ALA A 298 -54.34 -11.33 7.80
N LEU A 299 -53.89 -12.35 8.55
CA LEU A 299 -53.22 -13.53 7.99
C LEU A 299 -54.19 -14.69 7.67
N GLU A 300 -55.47 -14.60 8.04
CA GLU A 300 -56.47 -15.67 7.81
C GLU A 300 -56.57 -16.07 6.32
N ASN A 301 -56.35 -15.11 5.42
CA ASN A 301 -56.40 -15.36 3.98
C ASN A 301 -55.13 -16.04 3.42
N ILE A 302 -54.05 -16.18 4.20
CA ILE A 302 -52.80 -16.80 3.75
C ILE A 302 -52.81 -18.30 3.98
N LYS A 303 -52.96 -19.07 2.89
CA LYS A 303 -52.98 -20.54 2.97
C LYS A 303 -51.62 -21.20 3.18
N ASN A 304 -50.53 -20.52 2.83
CA ASN A 304 -49.18 -21.09 2.91
C ASN A 304 -48.59 -20.87 4.31
N PRO A 305 -48.39 -21.92 5.14
CA PRO A 305 -47.97 -21.75 6.53
C PRO A 305 -46.61 -21.07 6.65
N ALA A 306 -45.67 -21.38 5.75
CA ALA A 306 -44.32 -20.80 5.81
C ALA A 306 -44.32 -19.30 5.47
N VAL A 307 -45.24 -18.85 4.61
CA VAL A 307 -45.45 -17.42 4.31
C VAL A 307 -46.09 -16.72 5.51
N SER A 308 -47.10 -17.35 6.13
CA SER A 308 -47.76 -16.84 7.33
C SER A 308 -46.76 -16.66 8.49
N SER A 309 -45.93 -17.68 8.76
CA SER A 309 -44.89 -17.61 9.80
C SER A 309 -43.83 -16.54 9.52
N LEU A 310 -43.39 -16.38 8.26
CA LEU A 310 -42.46 -15.32 7.90
C LEU A 310 -43.06 -13.93 8.18
N LEU A 311 -44.31 -13.71 7.75
CA LEU A 311 -44.99 -12.43 7.98
C LEU A 311 -45.18 -12.17 9.46
N GLN A 312 -45.55 -13.19 10.24
CA GLN A 312 -45.65 -13.09 11.70
C GLN A 312 -44.34 -12.64 12.33
N SER A 313 -43.23 -13.27 11.98
CA SER A 313 -41.90 -12.85 12.44
C SER A 313 -41.58 -11.40 12.05
N LYS A 314 -41.96 -10.95 10.84
CA LYS A 314 -41.76 -9.54 10.42
C LYS A 314 -42.68 -8.56 11.13
N MET A 315 -43.91 -8.97 11.48
CA MET A 315 -44.81 -8.16 12.30
C MET A 315 -44.23 -7.93 13.69
N GLU A 316 -43.65 -8.96 14.31
CA GLU A 316 -43.00 -8.85 15.62
C GLU A 316 -41.83 -7.88 15.58
N VAL A 317 -40.99 -7.94 14.54
CA VAL A 317 -39.91 -6.97 14.34
C VAL A 317 -40.45 -5.55 14.16
N CYS A 318 -41.49 -5.35 13.34
CA CYS A 318 -42.09 -4.03 13.15
C CYS A 318 -42.64 -3.47 14.47
N TYR A 319 -43.28 -4.31 15.28
CA TYR A 319 -43.80 -3.93 16.59
C TYR A 319 -42.67 -3.53 17.55
N ALA A 320 -41.60 -4.34 17.64
CA ALA A 320 -40.45 -4.05 18.48
C ALA A 320 -39.75 -2.73 18.10
N GLU A 321 -39.69 -2.44 16.80
CA GLU A 321 -39.07 -1.22 16.24
C GLU A 321 -40.03 0.00 16.18
N ARG A 322 -41.23 -0.11 16.78
CA ARG A 322 -42.29 0.92 16.79
C ARG A 322 -42.71 1.40 15.40
N ILE A 323 -42.76 0.49 14.42
CA ILE A 323 -43.19 0.76 13.05
C ILE A 323 -44.69 0.51 12.93
N SER A 324 -45.45 1.50 12.48
CA SER A 324 -46.89 1.34 12.21
C SER A 324 -47.10 0.45 10.98
N LEU A 325 -47.48 -0.82 11.21
CA LEU A 325 -47.73 -1.79 10.15
C LEU A 325 -49.23 -1.94 9.85
N SER A 326 -49.59 -1.78 8.58
CA SER A 326 -50.95 -2.05 8.07
C SER A 326 -50.87 -3.08 6.94
N MET A 327 -51.62 -4.17 7.05
CA MET A 327 -51.68 -5.21 6.02
C MET A 327 -53.12 -5.42 5.54
N ASN A 328 -53.32 -5.35 4.23
CA ASN A 328 -54.58 -5.67 3.58
C ASN A 328 -54.36 -6.82 2.58
N ILE A 329 -54.87 -8.01 2.91
CA ILE A 329 -54.69 -9.22 2.11
C ILE A 329 -56.08 -9.70 1.66
N THR A 330 -56.41 -9.46 0.40
CA THR A 330 -57.75 -9.72 -0.17
C THR A 330 -57.82 -11.00 -0.98
N THR A 331 -56.68 -11.52 -1.45
CA THR A 331 -56.63 -12.76 -2.24
C THR A 331 -56.35 -13.98 -1.36
N VAL A 332 -56.99 -15.11 -1.69
CA VAL A 332 -56.86 -16.39 -0.99
C VAL A 332 -55.85 -17.33 -1.67
N ASN A 333 -55.53 -17.08 -2.94
CA ASN A 333 -54.54 -17.84 -3.71
C ASN A 333 -53.36 -16.94 -4.04
N GLN A 334 -52.47 -16.74 -3.06
CA GLN A 334 -51.28 -15.91 -3.25
C GLN A 334 -50.26 -16.61 -4.15
N PHE A 335 -50.02 -16.08 -5.35
CA PHE A 335 -48.91 -16.46 -6.23
C PHE A 335 -48.67 -17.97 -6.31
N SER A 336 -49.72 -18.74 -6.58
CA SER A 336 -49.69 -20.22 -6.59
C SER A 336 -48.67 -20.80 -7.58
N GLN A 337 -48.27 -20.03 -8.59
CA GLN A 337 -47.23 -20.37 -9.55
C GLN A 337 -45.79 -20.31 -9.00
N ILE A 338 -45.56 -19.65 -7.86
CA ILE A 338 -44.24 -19.46 -7.27
C ILE A 338 -43.99 -20.52 -6.20
N LYS A 339 -42.82 -21.17 -6.24
CA LYS A 339 -42.44 -22.12 -5.18
C LYS A 339 -42.29 -21.39 -3.85
N THR A 340 -42.78 -21.99 -2.76
CA THR A 340 -42.77 -21.42 -1.41
C THR A 340 -41.42 -20.84 -0.99
N TYR A 341 -40.30 -21.53 -1.22
CA TYR A 341 -38.97 -21.03 -0.83
C TYR A 341 -38.53 -19.79 -1.62
N ASP A 342 -38.93 -19.67 -2.90
CA ASP A 342 -38.64 -18.49 -3.73
C ASP A 342 -39.51 -17.32 -3.27
N LEU A 343 -40.77 -17.59 -2.90
CA LEU A 343 -41.68 -16.58 -2.34
C LEU A 343 -41.19 -16.05 -0.97
N ILE A 344 -40.72 -16.93 -0.09
CA ILE A 344 -40.10 -16.56 1.19
C ILE A 344 -38.90 -15.65 0.98
N LYS A 345 -38.03 -15.95 0.00
CA LYS A 345 -36.88 -15.10 -0.33
C LYS A 345 -37.32 -13.72 -0.80
N VAL A 346 -38.34 -13.63 -1.65
CA VAL A 346 -38.87 -12.36 -2.14
C VAL A 346 -39.43 -11.52 -0.98
N LEU A 347 -40.33 -12.12 -0.20
CA LEU A 347 -40.96 -11.46 0.95
C LEU A 347 -39.94 -11.00 1.99
N GLY A 348 -39.02 -11.90 2.38
CA GLY A 348 -38.00 -11.59 3.38
C GLY A 348 -37.14 -10.40 2.97
N ASN A 349 -36.64 -10.40 1.73
CA ASN A 349 -35.81 -9.30 1.23
C ASN A 349 -36.57 -7.97 1.11
N LEU A 350 -37.84 -8.00 0.69
CA LEU A 350 -38.65 -6.78 0.61
C LEU A 350 -38.97 -6.20 2.00
N PHE A 351 -39.36 -7.05 2.96
CA PHE A 351 -39.62 -6.61 4.33
C PHE A 351 -38.35 -6.11 5.02
N ASP A 352 -37.23 -6.81 4.89
CA ASP A 352 -35.95 -6.37 5.46
C ASP A 352 -35.51 -5.01 4.89
N ASN A 353 -35.79 -4.78 3.61
CA ASN A 353 -35.52 -3.50 2.97
C ASN A 353 -36.46 -2.40 3.49
N ALA A 354 -37.75 -2.69 3.65
CA ALA A 354 -38.75 -1.75 4.17
C ALA A 354 -38.44 -1.36 5.62
N ILE A 355 -38.24 -2.34 6.51
CA ILE A 355 -37.91 -2.13 7.93
C ILE A 355 -36.64 -1.27 8.06
N ARG A 356 -35.58 -1.61 7.30
CA ARG A 356 -34.34 -0.83 7.32
C ARG A 356 -34.52 0.60 6.81
N ALA A 357 -35.37 0.83 5.81
CA ALA A 357 -35.60 2.18 5.30
C ALA A 357 -36.33 3.06 6.33
N THR A 358 -37.22 2.48 7.15
CA THR A 358 -37.90 3.24 8.21
C THR A 358 -36.98 3.67 9.36
N SER A 359 -35.82 3.01 9.56
CA SER A 359 -34.92 3.38 10.65
C SER A 359 -34.26 4.76 10.49
N TYR A 360 -34.33 5.34 9.29
CA TYR A 360 -33.87 6.69 8.99
C TYR A 360 -34.92 7.78 9.28
N GLU A 361 -36.15 7.40 9.63
CA GLU A 361 -37.23 8.31 10.02
C GLU A 361 -37.36 8.40 11.55
N LEU A 362 -37.93 9.51 12.02
CA LEU A 362 -38.39 9.65 13.40
C LEU A 362 -39.45 8.59 13.71
N GLU A 363 -39.44 8.06 14.94
CA GLU A 363 -40.32 6.95 15.35
C GLU A 363 -41.80 7.19 15.00
N GLU A 364 -42.29 8.42 15.18
CA GLU A 364 -43.68 8.81 14.91
C GLU A 364 -44.08 8.71 13.42
N ASN A 365 -43.11 8.76 12.51
CA ASN A 365 -43.31 8.75 11.06
C ASN A 365 -43.03 7.38 10.43
N ARG A 366 -42.68 6.37 11.22
CA ARG A 366 -42.36 5.02 10.71
C ARG A 366 -43.62 4.27 10.36
N PHE A 367 -43.80 3.95 9.08
CA PHE A 367 -44.90 3.10 8.64
C PHE A 367 -44.48 2.12 7.56
N ILE A 368 -45.15 0.97 7.56
CA ILE A 368 -45.12 0.01 6.46
C ILE A 368 -46.57 -0.35 6.12
N ARG A 369 -46.92 -0.27 4.83
CA ARG A 369 -48.21 -0.67 4.28
C ARG A 369 -48.02 -1.81 3.30
N VAL A 370 -48.74 -2.90 3.53
CA VAL A 370 -48.71 -4.09 2.67
C VAL A 370 -50.09 -4.28 2.07
N GLU A 371 -50.14 -4.42 0.75
CA GLU A 371 -51.36 -4.76 0.02
C GLU A 371 -51.07 -6.00 -0.83
N TRP A 372 -51.83 -7.07 -0.60
CA TRP A 372 -51.70 -8.30 -1.37
C TRP A 372 -53.06 -8.69 -1.91
N GLY A 373 -53.24 -8.53 -3.21
CA GLY A 373 -54.53 -8.69 -3.84
C GLY A 373 -54.45 -9.16 -5.29
N HIS A 374 -55.59 -9.07 -5.95
CA HIS A 374 -55.71 -9.27 -7.38
C HIS A 374 -56.45 -8.08 -8.01
N SER A 375 -56.11 -7.79 -9.26
CA SER A 375 -56.87 -6.95 -10.18
C SER A 375 -57.43 -7.84 -11.29
N GLU A 376 -58.15 -7.28 -12.27
CA GLU A 376 -58.84 -8.05 -13.32
C GLU A 376 -57.92 -9.05 -14.05
N ASN A 377 -56.64 -8.70 -14.29
CA ASN A 377 -55.70 -9.52 -15.06
C ASN A 377 -54.39 -9.88 -14.33
N GLU A 378 -54.19 -9.41 -13.10
CA GLU A 378 -52.93 -9.62 -12.37
C GLU A 378 -53.14 -9.85 -10.88
N GLN A 379 -52.35 -10.75 -10.30
CA GLN A 379 -52.13 -10.79 -8.86
C GLN A 379 -50.96 -9.89 -8.52
N TYR A 380 -51.03 -9.16 -7.41
CA TYR A 380 -49.96 -8.25 -7.01
C TYR A 380 -49.69 -8.27 -5.50
N LEU A 381 -48.45 -7.97 -5.16
CA LEU A 381 -47.98 -7.67 -3.82
C LEU A 381 -47.35 -6.29 -3.87
N MET A 382 -47.82 -5.41 -2.99
CA MET A 382 -47.30 -4.06 -2.84
C MET A 382 -46.82 -3.87 -1.40
N ILE A 383 -45.58 -3.41 -1.24
CA ILE A 383 -45.02 -3.02 0.04
C ILE A 383 -44.58 -1.57 -0.08
N GLU A 384 -45.16 -0.72 0.75
CA GLU A 384 -44.86 0.69 0.85
C GLU A 384 -44.30 0.98 2.24
N ASN A 385 -43.27 1.83 2.30
CA ASN A 385 -42.64 2.22 3.56
C ASN A 385 -42.27 3.71 3.55
N SER A 386 -42.25 4.32 4.75
CA SER A 386 -41.57 5.60 4.93
C SER A 386 -40.05 5.42 4.95
N GLY A 387 -39.34 6.46 4.55
CA GLY A 387 -37.88 6.48 4.50
C GLY A 387 -37.33 7.47 3.49
N PRO A 388 -36.01 7.60 3.39
CA PRO A 388 -35.37 8.54 2.48
C PRO A 388 -35.78 8.25 1.03
N THR A 389 -36.07 9.33 0.30
CA THR A 389 -36.44 9.24 -1.13
C THR A 389 -35.24 8.74 -1.93
N ILE A 390 -35.45 7.67 -2.72
CA ILE A 390 -34.45 7.16 -3.65
C ILE A 390 -34.43 8.08 -4.87
N PRO A 391 -33.28 8.68 -5.23
CA PRO A 391 -33.16 9.53 -6.41
C PRO A 391 -33.61 8.81 -7.70
N LYS A 392 -34.32 9.52 -8.59
CA LYS A 392 -34.92 8.94 -9.81
C LYS A 392 -33.90 8.25 -10.72
N ASP A 393 -32.70 8.80 -10.80
CA ASP A 393 -31.54 8.26 -11.53
C ASP A 393 -31.03 6.93 -10.96
N LYS A 394 -31.31 6.65 -9.68
CA LYS A 394 -30.85 5.43 -8.98
C LYS A 394 -31.88 4.29 -8.98
N LEU A 395 -33.15 4.57 -9.29
CA LEU A 395 -34.23 3.57 -9.25
C LEU A 395 -34.01 2.38 -10.20
N SER A 396 -33.32 2.57 -11.32
CA SER A 396 -32.95 1.46 -12.23
C SER A 396 -31.72 0.68 -11.74
N ALA A 397 -30.83 1.34 -11.01
CA ALA A 397 -29.57 0.78 -10.51
C ALA A 397 -29.76 -0.10 -9.26
N ILE A 398 -30.80 0.14 -8.45
CA ILE A 398 -31.05 -0.63 -7.20
C ILE A 398 -31.24 -2.14 -7.42
N PHE A 399 -31.51 -2.55 -8.65
CA PHE A 399 -31.70 -3.94 -9.04
C PHE A 399 -30.46 -4.58 -9.68
N GLN A 400 -29.33 -3.86 -9.75
CA GLN A 400 -28.07 -4.38 -10.29
C GLN A 400 -27.22 -5.02 -9.19
N SER A 401 -26.50 -6.09 -9.56
CA SER A 401 -25.58 -6.77 -8.64
C SER A 401 -24.48 -5.82 -8.17
N GLY A 402 -24.26 -5.79 -6.85
CA GLY A 402 -23.24 -4.94 -6.22
C GLY A 402 -23.70 -3.51 -5.91
N TYR A 403 -24.92 -3.10 -6.28
CA TYR A 403 -25.46 -1.81 -5.86
C TYR A 403 -25.87 -1.88 -4.38
N SER A 404 -25.24 -1.04 -3.55
CA SER A 404 -25.53 -0.90 -2.12
C SER A 404 -25.43 0.55 -1.68
N THR A 405 -26.31 0.95 -0.76
CA THR A 405 -26.20 2.22 -0.02
C THR A 405 -25.44 2.06 1.31
N LYS A 406 -24.92 0.85 1.61
CA LYS A 406 -24.16 0.57 2.83
C LYS A 406 -22.70 0.99 2.68
N LYS A 407 -22.11 1.57 3.73
CA LYS A 407 -20.70 1.99 3.75
C LYS A 407 -19.69 0.83 3.78
N ASP A 408 -20.13 -0.39 4.13
CA ASP A 408 -19.24 -1.53 4.37
C ASP A 408 -19.18 -2.56 3.23
N GLY A 409 -19.75 -2.26 2.05
CA GLY A 409 -19.72 -3.18 0.89
C GLY A 409 -20.50 -4.49 1.06
N ASP A 410 -20.95 -4.81 2.27
CA ASP A 410 -21.65 -6.04 2.59
C ASP A 410 -23.17 -5.87 2.48
N GLY A 411 -23.67 -6.12 1.27
CA GLY A 411 -25.09 -6.27 1.00
C GLY A 411 -25.57 -5.42 -0.17
N GLY A 412 -25.87 -6.09 -1.28
CA GLY A 412 -26.56 -5.53 -2.46
C GLY A 412 -27.28 -6.62 -3.26
N LEU A 413 -27.44 -7.82 -2.67
CA LEU A 413 -28.01 -8.98 -3.34
C LEU A 413 -29.53 -9.10 -3.15
N GLY A 414 -30.11 -8.44 -2.14
CA GLY A 414 -31.51 -8.65 -1.77
C GLY A 414 -32.50 -8.31 -2.88
N LEU A 415 -32.45 -7.08 -3.41
CA LEU A 415 -33.31 -6.65 -4.53
C LEU A 415 -32.97 -7.38 -5.84
N VAL A 416 -31.71 -7.81 -6.01
CA VAL A 416 -31.31 -8.66 -7.15
C VAL A 416 -31.98 -10.03 -7.07
N ILE A 417 -32.05 -10.64 -5.88
CA ILE A 417 -32.78 -11.89 -5.64
C ILE A 417 -34.26 -11.69 -5.93
N VAL A 418 -34.86 -10.60 -5.43
CA VAL A 418 -36.26 -10.26 -5.69
C VAL A 418 -36.53 -10.17 -7.19
N LYS A 419 -35.70 -9.44 -7.93
CA LYS A 419 -35.84 -9.30 -9.38
C LYS A 419 -35.64 -10.64 -10.09
N THR A 420 -34.58 -11.38 -9.77
CA THR A 420 -34.24 -12.67 -10.40
C THR A 420 -35.37 -13.69 -10.21
N VAL A 421 -35.94 -13.74 -9.02
CA VAL A 421 -37.09 -14.62 -8.73
C VAL A 421 -38.32 -14.14 -9.48
N THR A 422 -38.63 -12.84 -9.45
CA THR A 422 -39.79 -12.28 -10.16
C THR A 422 -39.72 -12.56 -11.66
N ASP A 423 -38.58 -12.28 -12.29
CA ASP A 423 -38.34 -12.51 -13.71
C ASP A 423 -38.43 -14.00 -14.07
N ARG A 424 -37.90 -14.90 -13.21
CA ARG A 424 -37.97 -16.36 -13.40
C ARG A 424 -39.41 -16.87 -13.54
N TYR A 425 -40.34 -16.30 -12.78
CA TYR A 425 -41.75 -16.67 -12.81
C TYR A 425 -42.57 -15.79 -13.77
N GLY A 426 -41.92 -15.01 -14.64
CA GLY A 426 -42.57 -14.17 -15.64
C GLY A 426 -43.35 -12.99 -15.06
N GLY A 427 -43.02 -12.56 -13.84
CA GLY A 427 -43.62 -11.41 -13.19
C GLY A 427 -42.98 -10.09 -13.60
N LYS A 428 -43.49 -9.00 -13.05
CA LYS A 428 -42.95 -7.65 -13.18
C LYS A 428 -42.73 -7.05 -11.80
N ILE A 429 -41.66 -6.29 -11.65
CA ILE A 429 -41.39 -5.48 -10.48
C ILE A 429 -41.33 -4.00 -10.86
N HIS A 430 -42.06 -3.18 -10.13
CA HIS A 430 -42.07 -1.73 -10.25
C HIS A 430 -41.72 -1.10 -8.91
N VAL A 431 -40.92 -0.04 -8.95
CA VAL A 431 -40.55 0.75 -7.78
C VAL A 431 -40.88 2.22 -8.05
N ARG A 432 -41.45 2.89 -7.04
CA ARG A 432 -41.63 4.34 -7.01
C ARG A 432 -41.12 4.85 -5.67
N SER A 433 -40.36 5.93 -5.67
CA SER A 433 -39.88 6.57 -4.44
C SER A 433 -40.03 8.08 -4.60
N GLU A 434 -40.97 8.67 -3.87
CA GLU A 434 -41.29 10.11 -3.92
C GLU A 434 -41.79 10.55 -2.53
N ASP A 435 -41.49 11.80 -2.16
CA ASP A 435 -41.97 12.45 -0.92
C ASP A 435 -41.76 11.64 0.38
N GLY A 436 -40.61 10.98 0.51
CA GLY A 436 -40.26 10.19 1.70
C GLY A 436 -40.97 8.82 1.77
N VAL A 437 -41.57 8.39 0.66
CA VAL A 437 -42.31 7.13 0.58
C VAL A 437 -41.76 6.29 -0.56
N THR A 438 -41.39 5.05 -0.27
CA THR A 438 -40.96 4.07 -1.28
C THR A 438 -41.98 2.95 -1.38
N ARG A 439 -42.37 2.61 -2.61
CA ARG A 439 -43.35 1.58 -2.93
C ARG A 439 -42.75 0.59 -3.92
N PHE A 440 -42.66 -0.67 -3.51
CA PHE A 440 -42.36 -1.80 -4.38
C PHE A 440 -43.66 -2.53 -4.72
N ARG A 441 -43.92 -2.73 -6.01
CA ARG A 441 -45.06 -3.51 -6.51
C ARG A 441 -44.54 -4.65 -7.38
N ILE A 442 -44.83 -5.88 -6.98
CA ILE A 442 -44.60 -7.08 -7.79
C ILE A 442 -45.94 -7.55 -8.31
N SER A 443 -46.05 -7.84 -9.60
CA SER A 443 -47.25 -8.44 -10.18
C SER A 443 -46.95 -9.61 -11.11
N PHE A 444 -47.92 -10.52 -11.18
CA PHE A 444 -47.91 -11.69 -12.06
C PHE A 444 -49.27 -11.78 -12.74
N LEU A 445 -49.30 -12.24 -13.99
CA LEU A 445 -50.57 -12.48 -14.69
C LEU A 445 -51.39 -13.52 -13.93
N ALA A 446 -52.67 -13.22 -13.70
CA ALA A 446 -53.60 -14.19 -13.14
C ALA A 446 -53.79 -15.32 -14.16
N ARG A 447 -53.66 -16.58 -13.71
CA ARG A 447 -53.92 -17.77 -14.53
C ARG A 447 -55.26 -18.39 -14.20
#